data_AF-W6L774-F1
#
_entry.id   AF-W6L774-F1
#
_cell.length_a   1.000
_cell.length_b   1.000
_cell.length_c   1.000
_cell.angle_alpha   90.00
_cell.angle_beta   90.00
_cell.angle_gamma   90.00
#
_symmetry.space_group_name_H-M   'P 1'
#
loop_
_entity.id
_entity.type
_entity.pdbx_description
1 polymer ?
#
loop_
_entity_poly.entity_id
_entity_poly.type
_entity_poly.pdbx_seq_one_letter_code
_entity_poly.pdbx_strand_id
1 'polypeptide(L)'
;MSDKIDDAVCYSAGSAYLSGLPVVVAGYQMPCHGIFSKIEYMEAAIKNAELQPEDVIVVMESGTFFTGVDINPLLDRFIAQSAATPEELDALAVRQGRAMAPLLLNAEAESSKATILEHLGGCKPVYEDAYEKVRKYAVAHPEHKLALPFDVSRCRYLDSGVVVARVWAYKDFSKLANNYVYTQILESTVKRGWLTDQSIYIAFYLDLITWEVERDVFSMPMDGQKVARSSYGMRAGLLGLDYTNAPLVIGIETYLTRSELHDEQWAKYLPLDGSKHPHSRSITRLRTMTRFVHSLYKRAYAAHGQGIYARRAVPRWIGGKRASKTTHITFTPPLLTLKQTSIDTSSNKGRTYPAIFHSGGLEKAQRRESETKTAVISTQWFLPMVYDPKAKRQAWKYLASAPLFLSTHSSIIRDSYYAKCGFPFEGMIKKLKGP
;
A
#
# COMPACT_ATOMS: atom_id res chain seq x y z
N MET A 1 -10.47 2.52 -4.99
CA MET A 1 -11.46 3.58 -5.26
C MET A 1 -11.67 3.67 -6.76
N SER A 2 -12.91 3.81 -7.20
CA SER A 2 -13.26 3.95 -8.61
C SER A 2 -14.72 4.36 -8.76
N ASP A 3 -15.01 5.17 -9.76
CA ASP A 3 -16.37 5.55 -10.17
C ASP A 3 -17.07 4.48 -11.00
N LYS A 4 -16.30 3.57 -11.58
CA LYS A 4 -16.79 2.49 -12.45
C LYS A 4 -16.15 1.15 -12.12
N ILE A 5 -16.77 0.09 -12.64
CA ILE A 5 -16.15 -1.23 -12.64
C ILE A 5 -15.39 -1.41 -13.95
N ASP A 6 -14.07 -1.49 -13.83
CA ASP A 6 -13.15 -1.80 -14.93
C ASP A 6 -12.17 -2.90 -14.49
N ASP A 7 -11.32 -3.33 -15.43
CA ASP A 7 -10.33 -4.36 -15.18
C ASP A 7 -9.46 -4.03 -13.96
N ALA A 8 -8.99 -2.78 -13.83
CA ALA A 8 -8.10 -2.37 -12.75
C ALA A 8 -8.74 -2.59 -11.36
N VAL A 9 -10.00 -2.18 -11.18
CA VAL A 9 -10.79 -2.47 -9.98
C VAL A 9 -10.98 -3.96 -9.78
N CYS A 10 -11.28 -4.71 -10.83
CA CYS A 10 -11.51 -6.14 -10.74
C CYS A 10 -10.25 -6.92 -10.34
N TYR A 11 -9.07 -6.55 -10.85
CA TYR A 11 -7.77 -7.08 -10.42
C TYR A 11 -7.50 -6.74 -8.95
N SER A 12 -7.71 -5.48 -8.57
CA SER A 12 -7.51 -4.99 -7.20
C SER A 12 -8.38 -5.76 -6.21
N ALA A 13 -9.70 -5.76 -6.41
CA ALA A 13 -10.67 -6.45 -5.55
C ALA A 13 -10.46 -7.97 -5.51
N GLY A 14 -10.18 -8.59 -6.67
CA GLY A 14 -9.89 -10.02 -6.74
C GLY A 14 -8.66 -10.40 -5.93
N SER A 15 -7.60 -9.62 -6.02
CA SER A 15 -6.37 -9.85 -5.24
C SER A 15 -6.58 -9.70 -3.73
N ALA A 16 -7.41 -8.74 -3.31
CA ALA A 16 -7.78 -8.53 -1.91
C ALA A 16 -8.52 -9.74 -1.36
N TYR A 17 -9.52 -10.23 -2.09
CA TYR A 17 -10.26 -11.43 -1.71
C TYR A 17 -9.36 -12.65 -1.61
N LEU A 18 -8.50 -12.87 -2.61
CA LEU A 18 -7.55 -13.97 -2.61
C LEU A 18 -6.53 -13.86 -1.47
N SER A 19 -6.31 -12.67 -0.93
CA SER A 19 -5.46 -12.43 0.25
C SER A 19 -6.22 -12.47 1.57
N GLY A 20 -7.55 -12.68 1.52
CA GLY A 20 -8.41 -12.87 2.70
C GLY A 20 -9.07 -11.60 3.23
N LEU A 21 -9.02 -10.49 2.49
CA LEU A 21 -9.53 -9.20 2.94
C LEU A 21 -10.91 -8.89 2.32
N PRO A 22 -11.87 -8.36 3.10
CA PRO A 22 -13.07 -7.77 2.55
C PRO A 22 -12.72 -6.47 1.79
N VAL A 23 -13.50 -6.15 0.75
CA VAL A 23 -13.27 -4.95 -0.06
C VAL A 23 -14.58 -4.20 -0.31
N VAL A 24 -14.51 -2.88 -0.21
CA VAL A 24 -15.54 -1.94 -0.65
C VAL A 24 -14.97 -1.10 -1.77
N VAL A 25 -15.63 -1.09 -2.93
CA VAL A 25 -15.31 -0.16 -4.01
C VAL A 25 -15.96 1.17 -3.68
N ALA A 26 -15.15 2.08 -3.15
CA ALA A 26 -15.56 3.45 -2.87
C ALA A 26 -15.64 4.28 -4.17
N GLY A 27 -16.78 4.94 -4.39
CA GLY A 27 -17.00 5.89 -5.48
C GLY A 27 -17.96 5.44 -6.58
N TYR A 28 -18.54 4.24 -6.50
CA TYR A 28 -19.31 3.66 -7.61
C TYR A 28 -20.47 4.58 -8.04
N GLN A 29 -20.51 4.93 -9.32
CA GLN A 29 -21.47 5.85 -9.94
C GLN A 29 -21.48 7.27 -9.35
N MET A 30 -20.50 7.63 -8.54
CA MET A 30 -20.31 9.01 -8.10
C MET A 30 -19.56 9.78 -9.19
N PRO A 31 -19.84 11.08 -9.39
CA PRO A 31 -19.09 11.90 -10.33
C PRO A 31 -17.61 12.00 -9.95
N CYS A 32 -16.72 11.88 -10.95
CA CYS A 32 -15.29 12.07 -10.76
C CYS A 32 -14.92 13.54 -10.97
N HIS A 33 -14.74 14.27 -9.87
CA HIS A 33 -14.34 15.68 -9.83
C HIS A 33 -12.81 15.88 -9.72
N GLY A 34 -12.01 14.95 -10.25
CA GLY A 34 -10.56 15.02 -10.18
C GLY A 34 -10.04 14.72 -8.77
N ILE A 35 -9.20 15.60 -8.22
CA ILE A 35 -8.47 15.39 -6.95
C ILE A 35 -9.40 15.12 -5.74
N PHE A 36 -10.59 15.71 -5.73
CA PHE A 36 -11.54 15.59 -4.63
C PHE A 36 -12.21 14.23 -4.54
N SER A 37 -12.37 13.57 -5.68
CA SER A 37 -13.17 12.35 -5.79
C SER A 37 -12.68 11.28 -4.81
N LYS A 38 -11.37 11.17 -4.60
CA LYS A 38 -10.77 10.21 -3.67
C LYS A 38 -11.27 10.40 -2.23
N ILE A 39 -11.30 11.66 -1.79
CA ILE A 39 -11.73 12.04 -0.43
C ILE A 39 -13.24 11.83 -0.30
N GLU A 40 -14.03 12.34 -1.24
CA GLU A 40 -15.49 12.21 -1.25
C GLU A 40 -15.95 10.75 -1.29
N TYR A 41 -15.30 9.92 -2.13
CA TYR A 41 -15.62 8.49 -2.25
C TYR A 41 -15.39 7.77 -0.93
N MET A 42 -14.30 8.11 -0.24
CA MET A 42 -13.95 7.51 1.04
C MET A 42 -14.86 7.98 2.16
N GLU A 43 -15.22 9.26 2.21
CA GLU A 43 -16.17 9.77 3.20
C GLU A 43 -17.54 9.08 3.05
N ALA A 44 -18.04 8.96 1.81
CA ALA A 44 -19.27 8.24 1.52
C ALA A 44 -19.17 6.76 1.94
N ALA A 45 -18.07 6.08 1.59
CA ALA A 45 -17.87 4.68 1.95
C ALA A 45 -17.79 4.44 3.46
N ILE A 46 -17.06 5.29 4.20
CA ILE A 46 -16.96 5.23 5.66
C ILE A 46 -18.34 5.42 6.29
N LYS A 47 -19.12 6.40 5.81
CA LYS A 47 -20.48 6.66 6.29
C LYS A 47 -21.42 5.49 6.00
N ASN A 48 -21.43 5.01 4.77
CA ASN A 48 -22.36 3.97 4.34
C ASN A 48 -22.03 2.59 4.93
N ALA A 49 -20.76 2.35 5.29
CA ALA A 49 -20.33 1.15 6.00
C ALA A 49 -20.48 1.26 7.53
N GLU A 50 -20.96 2.39 8.03
CA GLU A 50 -21.15 2.65 9.47
C GLU A 50 -19.88 2.41 10.30
N LEU A 51 -18.70 2.73 9.73
CA LEU A 51 -17.43 2.51 10.41
C LEU A 51 -17.29 3.42 11.62
N GLN A 52 -16.83 2.81 12.71
CA GLN A 52 -16.60 3.48 13.99
C GLN A 52 -15.28 4.26 13.95
N PRO A 53 -15.12 5.32 14.75
CA PRO A 53 -13.90 6.14 14.78
C PRO A 53 -12.59 5.34 14.97
N GLU A 54 -12.63 4.30 15.77
CA GLU A 54 -11.52 3.41 16.12
C GLU A 54 -11.21 2.35 15.06
N ASP A 55 -12.12 2.12 14.10
CA ASP A 55 -11.91 1.15 13.03
C ASP A 55 -10.69 1.53 12.17
N VAL A 56 -10.10 0.51 11.54
CA VAL A 56 -8.96 0.68 10.63
C VAL A 56 -9.40 0.47 9.20
N ILE A 57 -9.00 1.41 8.34
CA ILE A 57 -9.21 1.35 6.89
C ILE A 57 -7.88 1.25 6.16
N VAL A 58 -7.89 0.51 5.06
CA VAL A 58 -6.81 0.49 4.06
C VAL A 58 -7.37 1.09 2.78
N VAL A 59 -6.99 2.32 2.49
CA VAL A 59 -7.42 3.08 1.31
C VAL A 59 -6.50 2.73 0.16
N MET A 60 -7.08 2.38 -0.98
CA MET A 60 -6.35 1.83 -2.12
C MET A 60 -6.87 2.39 -3.44
N GLU A 61 -5.96 2.83 -4.31
CA GLU A 61 -6.28 3.17 -5.70
C GLU A 61 -6.58 1.92 -6.54
N SER A 62 -7.30 2.08 -7.66
CA SER A 62 -7.60 0.95 -8.57
C SER A 62 -6.37 0.38 -9.29
N GLY A 63 -5.21 1.04 -9.21
CA GLY A 63 -3.91 0.54 -9.69
C GLY A 63 -3.10 -0.18 -8.61
N THR A 64 -3.75 -0.71 -7.57
CA THR A 64 -3.09 -1.41 -6.46
C THR A 64 -3.61 -2.84 -6.31
N PHE A 65 -2.76 -3.79 -5.94
CA PHE A 65 -3.21 -5.16 -5.73
C PHE A 65 -2.44 -5.84 -4.60
N PHE A 66 -3.04 -6.84 -3.98
CA PHE A 66 -2.42 -7.63 -2.93
C PHE A 66 -1.59 -8.78 -3.48
N THR A 67 -0.40 -8.95 -2.93
CA THR A 67 0.56 -9.94 -3.41
C THR A 67 0.35 -11.35 -2.84
N GLY A 68 -0.51 -11.47 -1.83
CA GLY A 68 -0.68 -12.69 -1.04
C GLY A 68 0.22 -12.78 0.19
N VAL A 69 1.17 -11.85 0.40
CA VAL A 69 1.87 -11.75 1.69
C VAL A 69 0.86 -11.43 2.79
N ASP A 70 1.10 -11.95 3.99
CA ASP A 70 0.21 -11.73 5.13
C ASP A 70 0.34 -10.29 5.62
N ILE A 71 -0.73 -9.50 5.49
CA ILE A 71 -0.77 -8.12 5.95
C ILE A 71 -1.14 -8.02 7.44
N ASN A 72 -1.68 -9.08 8.04
CA ASN A 72 -2.18 -9.02 9.42
C ASN A 72 -1.09 -8.60 10.42
N PRO A 73 0.17 -9.05 10.35
CA PRO A 73 1.21 -8.56 11.26
C PRO A 73 1.42 -7.04 11.23
N LEU A 74 1.22 -6.40 10.08
CA LEU A 74 1.23 -4.94 9.99
C LEU A 74 -0.02 -4.35 10.63
N LEU A 75 -1.20 -4.86 10.28
CA LEU A 75 -2.47 -4.34 10.78
C LEU A 75 -2.58 -4.50 12.30
N ASP A 76 -2.18 -5.66 12.84
CA ASP A 76 -2.15 -5.93 14.28
C ASP A 76 -1.21 -4.94 14.99
N ARG A 77 -0.02 -4.69 14.43
CA ARG A 77 0.90 -3.69 14.96
C ARG A 77 0.32 -2.28 14.88
N PHE A 78 -0.29 -1.91 13.75
CA PHE A 78 -0.92 -0.61 13.57
C PHE A 78 -2.08 -0.41 14.55
N ILE A 79 -2.94 -1.41 14.73
CA ILE A 79 -4.04 -1.40 15.70
C ILE A 79 -3.50 -1.29 17.14
N ALA A 80 -2.38 -1.94 17.45
CA ALA A 80 -1.80 -1.90 18.78
C ALA A 80 -1.05 -0.58 19.08
N GLN A 81 -0.49 0.07 18.06
CA GLN A 81 0.46 1.19 18.23
C GLN A 81 -0.05 2.54 17.73
N SER A 82 -1.15 2.59 16.98
CA SER A 82 -1.81 3.84 16.62
C SER A 82 -2.91 4.18 17.62
N ALA A 83 -2.99 5.47 17.96
CA ALA A 83 -4.00 5.99 18.88
C ALA A 83 -5.42 5.64 18.44
N ALA A 84 -6.22 5.03 19.32
CA ALA A 84 -7.58 4.63 19.01
C ALA A 84 -8.53 5.84 18.97
N THR A 85 -8.21 6.89 19.73
CA THR A 85 -8.91 8.18 19.72
C THR A 85 -7.95 9.36 19.52
N PRO A 86 -8.45 10.56 19.18
CA PRO A 86 -7.61 11.75 19.07
C PRO A 86 -6.88 12.14 20.36
N GLU A 87 -7.44 11.80 21.54
CA GLU A 87 -6.91 12.17 22.86
C GLU A 87 -5.74 11.28 23.32
N GLU A 88 -5.63 10.09 22.71
CA GLU A 88 -4.55 9.13 22.93
C GLU A 88 -3.32 9.40 22.05
N LEU A 89 -3.42 10.34 21.10
CA LEU A 89 -2.32 10.67 20.20
C LEU A 89 -1.15 11.32 20.97
N ASP A 90 -0.04 10.58 21.06
CA ASP A 90 1.24 11.04 21.59
C ASP A 90 2.18 11.33 20.41
N ALA A 91 2.31 12.61 20.08
CA ALA A 91 3.13 13.06 18.95
C ALA A 91 4.61 12.71 19.12
N LEU A 92 5.15 12.84 20.33
CA LEU A 92 6.52 12.50 20.63
C LEU A 92 6.76 10.98 20.47
N ALA A 93 5.85 10.13 20.96
CA ALA A 93 5.95 8.69 20.77
C ALA A 93 5.93 8.29 19.29
N VAL A 94 5.12 8.97 18.46
CA VAL A 94 5.11 8.77 17.01
C VAL A 94 6.46 9.12 16.40
N ARG A 95 7.04 10.28 16.74
CA ARG A 95 8.35 10.70 16.19
C ARG A 95 9.55 9.94 16.76
N GLN A 96 9.43 9.33 17.92
CA GLN A 96 10.41 8.40 18.48
C GLN A 96 10.32 6.99 17.87
N GLY A 97 9.28 6.68 17.08
CA GLY A 97 9.02 5.34 16.57
C GLY A 97 8.52 4.34 17.63
N ARG A 98 8.07 4.83 18.79
CA ARG A 98 7.42 4.01 19.83
C ARG A 98 5.93 3.78 19.58
N ALA A 99 5.31 4.66 18.79
CA ALA A 99 3.93 4.57 18.33
C ALA A 99 3.86 4.73 16.81
N MET A 100 2.76 4.30 16.20
CA MET A 100 2.49 4.52 14.78
C MET A 100 1.56 5.73 14.60
N ALA A 101 1.84 6.56 13.59
CA ALA A 101 0.93 7.63 13.23
C ALA A 101 -0.45 7.03 12.85
N PRO A 102 -1.57 7.61 13.32
CA PRO A 102 -2.91 7.09 13.06
C PRO A 102 -3.38 7.30 11.61
N LEU A 103 -2.63 8.08 10.82
CA LEU A 103 -2.72 8.10 9.36
C LEU A 103 -1.32 7.84 8.78
N LEU A 104 -1.13 6.63 8.27
CA LEU A 104 0.13 6.11 7.75
C LEU A 104 0.09 6.04 6.23
N LEU A 105 1.03 6.75 5.60
CA LEU A 105 1.24 6.76 4.16
C LEU A 105 2.43 5.90 3.76
N ASN A 106 2.47 5.56 2.48
CA ASN A 106 3.59 4.85 1.92
C ASN A 106 4.80 5.77 1.71
N ALA A 107 6.00 5.23 1.89
CA ALA A 107 7.23 5.87 1.46
C ALA A 107 7.71 5.29 0.12
N GLU A 108 8.03 6.14 -0.84
CA GLU A 108 8.58 5.80 -2.14
C GLU A 108 10.03 6.30 -2.30
N ALA A 109 10.79 5.62 -3.17
CA ALA A 109 12.21 5.91 -3.35
C ALA A 109 12.48 6.97 -4.42
N GLU A 110 11.50 7.22 -5.27
CA GLU A 110 11.55 8.25 -6.31
C GLU A 110 10.34 9.11 -6.09
N SER A 111 10.51 10.42 -5.96
CA SER A 111 9.34 11.26 -5.86
C SER A 111 8.60 11.32 -7.17
N SER A 112 7.30 11.09 -7.12
CA SER A 112 6.41 11.53 -8.19
C SER A 112 6.51 13.06 -8.38
N LYS A 113 6.31 13.53 -9.62
CA LYS A 113 6.24 14.97 -9.92
C LYS A 113 4.89 15.51 -9.47
N ALA A 114 4.75 15.79 -8.18
CA ALA A 114 3.63 16.58 -7.67
C ALA A 114 3.79 18.05 -8.12
N THR A 115 2.76 18.65 -8.68
CA THR A 115 2.80 20.02 -9.27
C THR A 115 3.24 21.08 -8.25
N ILE A 116 2.92 20.87 -6.98
CA ILE A 116 3.37 21.75 -5.88
C ILE A 116 4.90 21.76 -5.72
N LEU A 117 5.55 20.64 -6.00
CA LEU A 117 7.01 20.49 -5.86
C LEU A 117 7.78 21.08 -7.04
N GLU A 118 7.16 21.23 -8.22
CA GLU A 118 7.82 21.85 -9.37
C GLU A 118 8.09 23.35 -9.14
N HIS A 119 7.24 24.02 -8.35
CA HIS A 119 7.37 25.44 -8.05
C HIS A 119 8.29 25.71 -6.85
N LEU A 120 8.41 24.75 -5.92
CA LEU A 120 9.22 24.86 -4.71
C LEU A 120 10.70 24.46 -4.92
N GLY A 121 11.20 24.50 -6.17
CA GLY A 121 12.60 24.17 -6.49
C GLY A 121 12.86 22.68 -6.78
N GLY A 122 11.80 21.88 -6.99
CA GLY A 122 11.87 20.45 -7.27
C GLY A 122 11.69 19.60 -6.01
N CYS A 123 11.27 18.34 -6.16
CA CYS A 123 10.94 17.51 -5.01
C CYS A 123 12.08 17.34 -4.00
N LYS A 124 13.24 16.87 -4.47
CA LYS A 124 14.33 16.45 -3.58
C LYS A 124 14.78 17.60 -2.65
N PRO A 125 15.00 18.83 -3.14
CA PRO A 125 15.30 19.97 -2.28
C PRO A 125 14.27 20.23 -1.18
N VAL A 126 12.97 20.17 -1.48
CA VAL A 126 11.90 20.46 -0.51
C VAL A 126 11.89 19.44 0.63
N TYR A 127 12.00 18.15 0.31
CA TYR A 127 12.09 17.11 1.34
C TYR A 127 13.36 17.24 2.18
N GLU A 128 14.51 17.53 1.55
CA GLU A 128 15.76 17.70 2.29
C GLU A 128 15.75 18.93 3.19
N ASP A 129 15.10 20.03 2.80
CA ASP A 129 14.95 21.21 3.67
C ASP A 129 14.17 20.85 4.95
N ALA A 130 13.03 20.17 4.80
CA ALA A 130 12.24 19.70 5.93
C ALA A 130 13.02 18.71 6.81
N TYR A 131 13.71 17.74 6.20
CA TYR A 131 14.52 16.77 6.94
C TYR A 131 15.71 17.39 7.65
N GLU A 132 16.37 18.38 7.05
CA GLU A 132 17.47 19.09 7.68
C GLU A 132 17.03 19.85 8.93
N LYS A 133 15.83 20.46 8.92
CA LYS A 133 15.26 21.09 10.11
C LYS A 133 15.02 20.08 11.22
N VAL A 134 14.47 18.91 10.89
CA VAL A 134 14.27 17.82 11.86
C VAL A 134 15.60 17.31 12.42
N ARG A 135 16.63 17.14 11.57
CA ARG A 135 17.98 16.74 12.02
C ARG A 135 18.58 17.77 12.99
N LYS A 136 18.55 19.06 12.64
CA LYS A 136 19.08 20.13 13.50
C LYS A 136 18.40 20.15 14.85
N TYR A 137 17.08 20.02 14.86
CA TYR A 137 16.32 19.94 16.10
C TYR A 137 16.70 18.69 16.92
N ALA A 138 16.79 17.52 16.30
CA ALA A 138 17.18 16.29 16.99
C ALA A 138 18.59 16.36 17.62
N VAL A 139 19.52 17.10 16.99
CA VAL A 139 20.85 17.39 17.54
C VAL A 139 20.79 18.36 18.71
N ALA A 140 19.95 19.41 18.61
CA ALA A 140 19.78 20.40 19.67
C ALA A 140 19.03 19.86 20.90
N HIS A 141 18.16 18.87 20.69
CA HIS A 141 17.27 18.28 21.70
C HIS A 141 17.43 16.75 21.80
N PRO A 142 18.61 16.25 22.21
CA PRO A 142 18.88 14.81 22.29
C PRO A 142 17.98 14.07 23.29
N GLU A 143 17.40 14.76 24.27
CA GLU A 143 16.44 14.23 25.24
C GLU A 143 15.19 13.66 24.56
N HIS A 144 14.78 14.24 23.43
CA HIS A 144 13.59 13.81 22.69
C HIS A 144 13.81 12.54 21.87
N LYS A 145 15.06 12.13 21.63
CA LYS A 145 15.42 10.87 20.95
C LYS A 145 14.61 10.64 19.65
N LEU A 146 14.46 11.69 18.83
CA LEU A 146 13.69 11.60 17.59
C LEU A 146 14.29 10.54 16.67
N ALA A 147 13.44 9.71 16.08
CA ALA A 147 13.84 8.77 15.06
C ALA A 147 14.05 9.52 13.73
N LEU A 148 15.13 9.19 13.02
CA LEU A 148 15.47 9.76 11.71
C LEU A 148 15.44 8.68 10.61
N PRO A 149 14.31 7.98 10.41
CA PRO A 149 14.24 6.85 9.48
C PRO A 149 14.49 7.25 8.01
N PHE A 150 14.29 8.52 7.65
CA PHE A 150 14.59 9.07 6.33
C PHE A 150 16.09 9.17 6.00
N ASP A 151 16.98 9.13 7.00
CA ASP A 151 18.43 9.14 6.77
C ASP A 151 18.98 7.76 6.43
N VAL A 152 18.29 6.71 6.88
CA VAL A 152 18.66 5.32 6.60
C VAL A 152 17.82 4.71 5.47
N SER A 153 16.63 5.25 5.21
CA SER A 153 15.73 4.75 4.17
C SER A 153 15.95 5.41 2.82
N ARG A 154 16.08 4.57 1.79
CA ARG A 154 16.02 5.03 0.41
C ARG A 154 14.59 5.41 -0.01
N CYS A 155 13.58 4.88 0.65
CA CYS A 155 12.17 5.22 0.46
C CYS A 155 11.80 6.30 1.46
N ARG A 156 11.76 7.54 1.02
CA ARG A 156 11.61 8.72 1.89
C ARG A 156 10.80 9.85 1.26
N TYR A 157 10.18 9.60 0.11
CA TYR A 157 9.20 10.51 -0.47
C TYR A 157 7.81 9.92 -0.21
N LEU A 158 6.79 10.76 -0.07
CA LEU A 158 5.43 10.31 0.21
C LEU A 158 4.78 9.76 -1.05
N ASP A 159 4.06 8.65 -0.94
CA ASP A 159 3.07 8.17 -1.91
C ASP A 159 1.69 8.03 -1.27
N SER A 160 0.64 8.42 -2.01
CA SER A 160 -0.75 8.36 -1.57
C SER A 160 -1.53 7.18 -2.16
N GLY A 161 -0.90 6.34 -2.98
CA GLY A 161 -1.54 5.18 -3.62
C GLY A 161 -2.20 4.22 -2.63
N VAL A 162 -1.59 4.09 -1.44
CA VAL A 162 -2.13 3.33 -0.32
C VAL A 162 -1.98 4.10 0.98
N VAL A 163 -3.05 4.13 1.77
CA VAL A 163 -3.08 4.75 3.10
C VAL A 163 -3.68 3.76 4.09
N VAL A 164 -3.02 3.58 5.24
CA VAL A 164 -3.59 2.85 6.39
C VAL A 164 -3.95 3.87 7.45
N ALA A 165 -5.20 3.90 7.88
CA ALA A 165 -5.65 4.93 8.82
C ALA A 165 -6.67 4.41 9.82
N ARG A 166 -6.68 5.02 11.00
CA ARG A 166 -7.87 5.05 11.86
C ARG A 166 -8.94 5.90 11.19
N VAL A 167 -10.20 5.50 11.30
CA VAL A 167 -11.32 6.24 10.70
C VAL A 167 -11.40 7.67 11.22
N TRP A 168 -11.18 7.89 12.53
CA TRP A 168 -11.15 9.25 13.09
C TRP A 168 -10.06 10.12 12.46
N ALA A 169 -8.86 9.56 12.26
CA ALA A 169 -7.73 10.29 11.71
C ALA A 169 -7.93 10.62 10.23
N TYR A 170 -8.51 9.68 9.48
CA TYR A 170 -8.87 9.93 8.08
C TYR A 170 -9.97 10.99 7.95
N LYS A 171 -10.98 11.00 8.84
CA LYS A 171 -12.01 12.05 8.89
C LYS A 171 -11.43 13.42 9.22
N ASP A 172 -10.48 13.48 10.15
CA ASP A 172 -9.77 14.73 10.50
C ASP A 172 -8.99 15.25 9.29
N PHE A 173 -8.18 14.38 8.66
CA PHE A 173 -7.47 14.69 7.41
C PHE A 173 -8.43 15.17 6.30
N SER A 174 -9.55 14.48 6.08
CA SER A 174 -10.48 14.80 4.98
C SER A 174 -11.09 16.20 5.14
N LYS A 175 -11.44 16.59 6.38
CA LYS A 175 -11.89 17.95 6.68
C LYS A 175 -10.82 19.01 6.37
N LEU A 176 -9.58 18.76 6.78
CA LEU A 176 -8.47 19.68 6.53
C LEU A 176 -8.15 19.77 5.04
N ALA A 177 -8.13 18.64 4.34
CA ALA A 177 -7.88 18.57 2.90
C ALA A 177 -8.93 19.33 2.10
N ASN A 178 -10.22 19.16 2.44
CA ASN A 178 -11.30 19.93 1.84
C ASN A 178 -11.08 21.44 2.03
N ASN A 179 -10.83 21.88 3.27
CA ASN A 179 -10.60 23.30 3.55
C ASN A 179 -9.37 23.86 2.80
N TYR A 180 -8.27 23.09 2.78
CA TYR A 180 -7.02 23.47 2.14
C TYR A 180 -7.20 23.73 0.64
N VAL A 181 -7.90 22.86 -0.07
CA VAL A 181 -8.09 23.05 -1.51
C VAL A 181 -9.01 24.23 -1.82
N TYR A 182 -10.01 24.54 -0.98
CA TYR A 182 -10.89 25.69 -1.19
C TYR A 182 -10.26 27.04 -0.83
N THR A 183 -9.31 27.05 0.11
CA THR A 183 -8.72 28.29 0.64
C THR A 183 -7.40 28.66 -0.01
N GLN A 184 -6.65 27.68 -0.53
CA GLN A 184 -5.38 27.95 -1.21
C GLN A 184 -5.62 28.37 -2.65
N ILE A 185 -5.44 29.67 -2.91
CA ILE A 185 -5.33 30.20 -4.27
C ILE A 185 -3.95 29.80 -4.80
N LEU A 186 -3.88 28.77 -5.65
CA LEU A 186 -2.69 28.56 -6.46
C LEU A 186 -2.51 29.80 -7.34
N GLU A 187 -1.33 30.44 -7.26
CA GLU A 187 -1.01 31.60 -8.10
C GLU A 187 -1.36 31.30 -9.56
N SER A 188 -1.97 32.30 -10.21
CA SER A 188 -2.65 32.24 -11.51
C SER A 188 -1.81 31.75 -12.70
N THR A 189 -0.52 31.46 -12.49
CA THR A 189 0.38 30.79 -13.43
C THR A 189 0.17 29.27 -13.49
N VAL A 190 -0.45 28.65 -12.47
CA VAL A 190 -0.84 27.23 -12.52
C VAL A 190 -2.15 27.08 -13.29
N LYS A 191 -2.09 27.18 -14.63
CA LYS A 191 -3.22 26.84 -15.54
C LYS A 191 -3.76 25.40 -15.39
N ARG A 192 -3.31 24.62 -14.40
CA ARG A 192 -3.58 23.18 -14.22
C ARG A 192 -4.06 22.75 -12.82
N GLY A 193 -4.24 23.67 -11.86
CA GLY A 193 -4.74 23.34 -10.52
C GLY A 193 -3.96 22.23 -9.80
N TRP A 194 -4.58 21.61 -8.80
CA TRP A 194 -4.07 20.42 -8.15
C TRP A 194 -4.23 19.20 -9.06
N LEU A 195 -3.13 18.63 -9.58
CA LEU A 195 -3.19 17.49 -10.51
C LEU A 195 -3.33 16.13 -9.81
N THR A 196 -2.91 16.01 -8.54
CA THR A 196 -2.91 14.74 -7.78
C THR A 196 -3.20 14.93 -6.30
N ASP A 197 -3.94 14.01 -5.68
CA ASP A 197 -4.21 13.94 -4.24
C ASP A 197 -2.93 13.83 -3.42
N GLN A 198 -1.90 13.15 -3.95
CA GLN A 198 -0.57 13.08 -3.37
C GLN A 198 0.00 14.47 -3.03
N SER A 199 -0.33 15.51 -3.80
CA SER A 199 0.15 16.87 -3.56
C SER A 199 -0.39 17.46 -2.24
N ILE A 200 -1.63 17.13 -1.85
CA ILE A 200 -2.23 17.56 -0.58
C ILE A 200 -1.53 16.86 0.57
N TYR A 201 -1.35 15.54 0.47
CA TYR A 201 -0.63 14.75 1.46
C TYR A 201 0.81 15.24 1.66
N ILE A 202 1.52 15.57 0.57
CA ILE A 202 2.88 16.12 0.62
C ILE A 202 2.90 17.45 1.38
N ALA A 203 2.02 18.39 1.03
CA ALA A 203 1.95 19.70 1.67
C ALA A 203 1.75 19.57 3.18
N PHE A 204 0.80 18.71 3.57
CA PHE A 204 0.48 18.44 4.96
C PHE A 204 1.59 17.72 5.71
N TYR A 205 2.22 16.71 5.10
CA TYR A 205 3.30 15.96 5.72
C TYR A 205 4.51 16.84 5.99
N LEU A 206 4.95 17.61 5.00
CA LEU A 206 6.14 18.45 5.10
C LEU A 206 5.93 19.65 6.03
N ASP A 207 4.75 20.28 5.99
CA ASP A 207 4.36 21.30 6.99
C ASP A 207 4.38 20.69 8.39
N LEU A 208 3.72 19.55 8.61
CA LEU A 208 3.58 18.96 9.93
C LEU A 208 4.94 18.65 10.58
N ILE A 209 5.83 17.93 9.90
CA ILE A 209 7.12 17.54 10.49
C ILE A 209 8.04 18.73 10.75
N THR A 210 7.94 19.77 9.90
CA THR A 210 8.73 20.98 10.04
C THR A 210 8.19 21.85 11.17
N TRP A 211 6.88 22.04 11.20
CA TRP A 211 6.19 22.86 12.20
C TRP A 211 6.36 22.28 13.60
N GLU A 212 6.30 20.94 13.76
CA GLU A 212 6.48 20.28 15.05
C GLU A 212 7.83 20.62 15.69
N VAL A 213 8.91 20.66 14.89
CA VAL A 213 10.25 21.00 15.38
C VAL A 213 10.48 22.50 15.51
N GLU A 214 9.98 23.31 14.58
CA GLU A 214 10.12 24.78 14.63
C GLU A 214 9.34 25.40 15.80
N ARG A 215 8.25 24.76 16.24
CA ARG A 215 7.47 25.20 17.40
C ARG A 215 7.84 24.47 18.69
N ASP A 216 8.86 23.63 18.66
CA ASP A 216 9.33 22.87 19.83
C ASP A 216 8.19 22.10 20.52
N VAL A 217 7.31 21.49 19.70
CA VAL A 217 6.09 20.82 20.20
C VAL A 217 6.43 19.71 21.19
N PHE A 218 7.55 19.02 20.97
CA PHE A 218 7.94 17.89 21.81
C PHE A 218 8.38 18.29 23.23
N SER A 219 8.75 19.55 23.44
CA SER A 219 9.04 20.10 24.77
C SER A 219 7.79 20.60 25.49
N MET A 220 6.65 20.70 24.81
CA MET A 220 5.40 21.11 25.45
C MET A 220 4.91 20.02 26.41
N PRO A 221 4.21 20.41 27.50
CA PRO A 221 3.46 19.45 28.31
C PRO A 221 2.47 18.65 27.45
N MET A 222 2.14 17.41 27.86
CA MET A 222 1.26 16.52 27.10
C MET A 222 -0.07 17.17 26.67
N ASP A 223 -0.70 17.93 27.55
CA ASP A 223 -1.96 18.62 27.20
C ASP A 223 -1.75 19.70 26.13
N GLY A 224 -0.60 20.38 26.16
CA GLY A 224 -0.17 21.31 25.11
C GLY A 224 0.03 20.61 23.76
N GLN A 225 0.67 19.44 23.77
CA GLN A 225 0.89 18.64 22.56
C GLN A 225 -0.44 18.20 21.92
N LYS A 226 -1.43 17.82 22.74
CA LYS A 226 -2.75 17.36 22.27
C LYS A 226 -3.57 18.45 21.57
N VAL A 227 -3.40 19.70 21.97
CA VAL A 227 -4.09 20.86 21.37
C VAL A 227 -3.26 21.57 20.30
N ALA A 228 -1.98 21.26 20.19
CA ALA A 228 -1.07 21.81 19.18
C ALA A 228 -1.58 21.51 17.75
N ARG A 229 -1.55 22.52 16.88
CA ARG A 229 -2.01 22.44 15.49
C ARG A 229 -1.04 23.09 14.52
N SER A 230 -0.72 22.38 13.43
CA SER A 230 0.13 22.88 12.34
C SER A 230 -0.49 24.07 11.62
N SER A 231 0.26 24.66 10.67
CA SER A 231 -0.21 25.78 9.85
C SER A 231 -1.53 25.48 9.13
N TYR A 232 -1.79 24.21 8.83
CA TYR A 232 -3.03 23.74 8.20
C TYR A 232 -4.06 23.18 9.19
N GLY A 233 -3.86 23.38 10.50
CA GLY A 233 -4.79 22.90 11.52
C GLY A 233 -4.62 21.43 11.87
N MET A 234 -3.47 20.82 11.55
CA MET A 234 -3.25 19.39 11.76
C MET A 234 -2.71 19.08 13.16
N ARG A 235 -3.19 18.01 13.79
CA ARG A 235 -2.65 17.51 15.07
C ARG A 235 -1.20 17.06 14.92
N ALA A 236 -0.36 17.39 15.90
CA ALA A 236 0.99 16.84 16.00
C ALA A 236 0.94 15.31 16.02
N GLY A 237 1.81 14.65 15.25
CA GLY A 237 1.89 13.19 15.15
C GLY A 237 0.81 12.51 14.29
N LEU A 238 -0.12 13.26 13.67
CA LEU A 238 -1.24 12.67 12.90
C LEU A 238 -0.76 11.87 11.68
N LEU A 239 0.20 12.43 10.93
CA LEU A 239 0.73 11.86 9.69
C LEU A 239 2.13 11.26 9.88
N GLY A 240 2.34 10.08 9.30
CA GLY A 240 3.64 9.42 9.21
C GLY A 240 3.85 8.66 7.91
N LEU A 241 5.10 8.36 7.60
CA LEU A 241 5.48 7.50 6.48
C LEU A 241 5.94 6.14 6.98
N ASP A 242 5.57 5.07 6.29
CA ASP A 242 6.16 3.75 6.51
C ASP A 242 7.51 3.61 5.78
N TYR A 243 8.58 3.97 6.48
CA TYR A 243 9.95 3.85 5.98
C TYR A 243 10.46 2.40 5.89
N THR A 244 9.77 1.43 6.48
CA THR A 244 10.22 0.03 6.51
C THR A 244 9.90 -0.73 5.23
N ASN A 245 9.07 -0.16 4.34
CA ASN A 245 8.52 -0.81 3.14
C ASN A 245 7.87 -2.17 3.44
N ALA A 246 7.42 -2.42 4.67
CA ALA A 246 6.92 -3.73 5.09
C ALA A 246 5.67 -4.17 4.30
N PRO A 247 4.83 -3.28 3.76
CA PRO A 247 3.69 -3.68 2.94
C PRO A 247 3.68 -3.15 1.51
N LEU A 248 4.51 -2.17 1.12
CA LEU A 248 4.18 -1.35 -0.05
C LEU A 248 5.38 -1.11 -0.97
N VAL A 249 5.23 -1.42 -2.26
CA VAL A 249 6.22 -1.02 -3.27
C VAL A 249 5.54 -0.48 -4.52
N ILE A 250 6.13 0.59 -5.07
CA ILE A 250 5.70 1.29 -6.26
C ILE A 250 6.62 0.99 -7.46
N GLY A 251 5.98 0.82 -8.62
CA GLY A 251 6.60 0.93 -9.93
C GLY A 251 7.45 -0.28 -10.31
N ILE A 252 6.99 -1.07 -11.28
CA ILE A 252 7.69 -2.28 -11.73
C ILE A 252 9.11 -1.97 -12.18
N GLU A 253 9.37 -0.85 -12.85
CA GLU A 253 10.70 -0.59 -13.44
C GLU A 253 11.76 -0.30 -12.35
N THR A 254 11.41 0.55 -11.40
CA THR A 254 12.21 0.87 -10.20
C THR A 254 12.28 -0.33 -9.25
N TYR A 255 11.20 -1.12 -9.16
CA TYR A 255 11.15 -2.32 -8.34
C TYR A 255 11.96 -3.49 -8.90
N LEU A 256 11.87 -3.74 -10.20
CA LEU A 256 12.55 -4.84 -10.89
C LEU A 256 14.07 -4.65 -10.80
N THR A 257 14.56 -3.44 -11.06
CA THR A 257 16.00 -3.12 -10.96
C THR A 257 16.54 -3.20 -9.53
N ARG A 258 15.67 -3.18 -8.52
CA ARG A 258 16.01 -3.15 -7.09
C ARG A 258 15.63 -4.41 -6.31
N SER A 259 14.92 -5.34 -6.93
CA SER A 259 14.60 -6.64 -6.36
C SER A 259 15.72 -7.62 -6.70
N GLU A 260 16.21 -8.33 -5.68
CA GLU A 260 16.91 -9.59 -5.91
C GLU A 260 15.95 -10.72 -5.61
N LEU A 261 15.90 -11.68 -6.52
CA LEU A 261 15.32 -12.97 -6.19
C LEU A 261 16.27 -13.61 -5.19
N HIS A 262 16.05 -13.45 -3.89
CA HIS A 262 16.65 -14.35 -2.91
C HIS A 262 15.75 -15.57 -2.83
N ASP A 263 16.32 -16.70 -3.23
CA ASP A 263 15.63 -17.98 -3.16
C ASP A 263 15.83 -18.65 -1.79
N GLU A 264 16.33 -17.98 -0.75
CA GLU A 264 16.48 -18.57 0.60
C GLU A 264 15.17 -19.18 1.13
N GLN A 265 14.04 -18.50 0.91
CA GLN A 265 12.72 -19.02 1.27
C GLN A 265 12.25 -20.17 0.35
N TRP A 266 12.89 -20.31 -0.81
CA TRP A 266 12.71 -21.40 -1.76
C TRP A 266 13.78 -22.48 -1.64
N ALA A 267 14.88 -22.26 -0.90
CA ALA A 267 16.08 -23.09 -0.94
C ALA A 267 15.78 -24.52 -0.50
N LYS A 268 14.93 -24.67 0.53
CA LYS A 268 14.44 -25.97 0.99
C LYS A 268 13.56 -26.72 -0.02
N TYR A 269 13.10 -26.03 -1.08
CA TYR A 269 12.30 -26.58 -2.16
C TYR A 269 13.08 -26.73 -3.47
N LEU A 270 14.37 -26.40 -3.50
CA LEU A 270 15.19 -26.55 -4.69
C LEU A 270 16.06 -27.81 -4.57
N PRO A 271 16.35 -28.51 -5.69
CA PRO A 271 17.27 -29.64 -5.67
C PRO A 271 18.60 -29.28 -5.03
N LEU A 272 19.14 -30.19 -4.20
CA LEU A 272 20.43 -30.02 -3.49
C LEU A 272 21.65 -29.99 -4.43
N ASP A 273 21.48 -30.42 -5.69
CA ASP A 273 22.56 -30.44 -6.69
C ASP A 273 22.94 -29.01 -7.12
N GLY A 274 24.18 -28.64 -6.81
CA GLY A 274 24.74 -27.30 -6.88
C GLY A 274 24.50 -26.53 -8.18
N SER A 275 24.07 -25.28 -7.99
CA SER A 275 24.37 -24.05 -8.75
C SER A 275 24.99 -24.17 -10.17
N LYS A 276 24.31 -24.80 -11.14
CA LYS A 276 24.49 -24.39 -12.54
C LYS A 276 23.75 -23.08 -12.88
N HIS A 277 22.95 -22.56 -11.94
CA HIS A 277 22.14 -21.37 -12.12
C HIS A 277 22.33 -20.41 -10.94
N PRO A 278 22.55 -19.10 -11.20
CA PRO A 278 22.74 -18.14 -10.12
C PRO A 278 21.46 -18.02 -9.28
N HIS A 279 21.64 -18.09 -7.96
CA HIS A 279 20.60 -17.98 -6.93
C HIS A 279 20.03 -16.57 -6.79
N SER A 280 20.70 -15.58 -7.38
CA SER A 280 20.22 -14.21 -7.52
C SER A 280 20.39 -13.73 -8.95
N ARG A 281 19.39 -13.03 -9.49
CA ARG A 281 19.47 -12.42 -10.82
C ARG A 281 18.84 -11.03 -10.76
N SER A 282 19.62 -10.02 -11.13
CA SER A 282 19.07 -8.67 -11.38
C SER A 282 18.02 -8.76 -12.47
N ILE A 283 16.79 -8.35 -12.15
CA ILE A 283 15.67 -8.41 -13.09
C ILE A 283 15.55 -7.03 -13.71
N THR A 284 16.02 -6.84 -14.94
CA THR A 284 15.86 -5.54 -15.63
C THR A 284 14.72 -5.55 -16.65
N ARG A 285 14.09 -6.70 -16.90
CA ARG A 285 13.05 -6.87 -17.93
C ARG A 285 11.98 -7.87 -17.51
N LEU A 286 10.71 -7.54 -17.79
CA LEU A 286 9.55 -8.40 -17.56
C LEU A 286 9.72 -9.84 -18.09
N ARG A 287 10.12 -9.98 -19.36
CA ARG A 287 10.32 -11.30 -19.97
C ARG A 287 11.36 -12.14 -19.22
N THR A 288 12.33 -11.49 -18.57
CA THR A 288 13.34 -12.15 -17.74
C THR A 288 12.75 -12.55 -16.39
N MET A 289 11.94 -11.68 -15.76
CA MET A 289 11.18 -12.02 -14.54
C MET A 289 10.32 -13.26 -14.77
N THR A 290 9.48 -13.25 -15.80
CA THR A 290 8.57 -14.36 -16.10
C THR A 290 9.32 -15.67 -16.32
N ARG A 291 10.39 -15.65 -17.12
CA ARG A 291 11.22 -16.84 -17.36
C ARG A 291 11.87 -17.37 -16.09
N PHE A 292 12.36 -16.46 -15.24
CA PHE A 292 12.96 -16.84 -13.97
C PHE A 292 11.93 -17.48 -13.05
N VAL A 293 10.81 -16.79 -12.80
CA VAL A 293 9.73 -17.25 -11.91
C VAL A 293 9.19 -18.60 -12.37
N HIS A 294 8.95 -18.76 -13.67
CA HIS A 294 8.53 -20.03 -14.27
C HIS A 294 9.55 -21.15 -14.07
N SER A 295 10.84 -20.86 -14.26
CA SER A 295 11.93 -21.83 -14.07
C SER A 295 12.08 -22.23 -12.60
N LEU A 296 12.07 -21.26 -11.68
CA LEU A 296 12.12 -21.49 -10.24
C LEU A 296 10.98 -22.41 -9.81
N TYR A 297 9.76 -22.04 -10.18
CA TYR A 297 8.56 -22.82 -9.87
C TYR A 297 8.65 -24.25 -10.42
N LYS A 298 9.02 -24.41 -11.70
CA LYS A 298 9.13 -25.74 -12.33
C LYS A 298 10.11 -26.65 -11.60
N ARG A 299 11.28 -26.13 -11.21
CA ARG A 299 12.28 -26.89 -10.46
C ARG A 299 11.76 -27.28 -9.08
N ALA A 300 11.17 -26.32 -8.37
CA ALA A 300 10.66 -26.57 -7.03
C ALA A 300 9.50 -27.59 -7.03
N TYR A 301 8.59 -27.47 -7.98
CA TYR A 301 7.49 -28.41 -8.15
C TYR A 301 7.97 -29.78 -8.62
N ALA A 302 8.99 -29.87 -9.47
CA ALA A 302 9.58 -31.16 -9.86
C ALA A 302 10.21 -31.89 -8.66
N ALA A 303 10.83 -31.14 -7.73
CA ALA A 303 11.49 -31.72 -6.56
C ALA A 303 10.51 -32.09 -5.43
N HIS A 304 9.46 -31.29 -5.17
CA HIS A 304 8.59 -31.47 -4.00
C HIS A 304 7.09 -31.59 -4.31
N GLY A 305 6.71 -31.54 -5.58
CA GLY A 305 5.30 -31.59 -6.00
C GLY A 305 4.44 -30.53 -5.29
N GLN A 306 3.30 -30.96 -4.74
CA GLN A 306 2.41 -30.08 -3.97
C GLN A 306 2.96 -29.65 -2.61
N GLY A 307 4.07 -30.24 -2.16
CA GLY A 307 4.72 -29.89 -0.88
C GLY A 307 5.30 -28.47 -0.84
N ILE A 308 5.40 -27.79 -2.00
CA ILE A 308 5.81 -26.38 -2.05
C ILE A 308 4.71 -25.41 -1.63
N TYR A 309 3.45 -25.85 -1.56
CA TYR A 309 2.32 -24.96 -1.32
C TYR A 309 2.04 -24.74 0.17
N ALA A 310 1.76 -23.49 0.52
CA ALA A 310 1.05 -23.13 1.73
C ALA A 310 -0.45 -23.00 1.46
N ARG A 311 -1.26 -23.16 2.50
CA ARG A 311 -2.71 -22.90 2.44
C ARG A 311 -3.06 -21.82 3.46
N ARG A 312 -3.70 -20.74 3.00
CA ARG A 312 -4.25 -19.73 3.91
C ARG A 312 -5.76 -19.87 3.97
N ALA A 313 -6.30 -19.86 5.17
CA ALA A 313 -7.73 -19.77 5.40
C ALA A 313 -8.21 -18.35 5.07
N VAL A 314 -9.23 -18.25 4.23
CA VAL A 314 -9.93 -17.01 3.87
C VAL A 314 -11.41 -17.12 4.25
N PRO A 315 -12.09 -16.00 4.56
CA PRO A 315 -13.53 -16.01 4.87
C PRO A 315 -14.33 -16.67 3.75
N ARG A 316 -15.21 -17.63 4.06
CA ARG A 316 -16.13 -18.18 3.05
C ARG A 316 -17.34 -17.28 2.89
N TRP A 317 -17.87 -17.19 1.67
CA TRP A 317 -19.08 -16.43 1.36
C TRP A 317 -20.20 -17.36 0.90
N ILE A 318 -21.40 -17.21 1.46
CA ILE A 318 -22.61 -17.95 1.08
C ILE A 318 -23.76 -16.95 0.98
N GLY A 319 -24.39 -16.87 -0.20
CA GLY A 319 -25.38 -15.83 -0.46
C GLY A 319 -24.84 -14.45 -0.10
N GLY A 320 -23.54 -14.23 -0.40
CA GLY A 320 -22.65 -13.11 -0.05
C GLY A 320 -22.66 -12.63 1.40
N LYS A 321 -23.09 -13.47 2.35
CA LYS A 321 -22.79 -13.30 3.78
C LYS A 321 -21.55 -14.13 4.12
N ARG A 322 -20.77 -13.65 5.10
CA ARG A 322 -19.65 -14.43 5.64
C ARG A 322 -20.21 -15.67 6.33
N ALA A 323 -19.72 -16.84 5.95
CA ALA A 323 -20.04 -18.10 6.59
C ALA A 323 -19.02 -18.39 7.72
N SER A 324 -19.42 -19.21 8.69
CA SER A 324 -18.57 -19.61 9.82
C SER A 324 -17.36 -20.45 9.40
N LYS A 325 -17.49 -21.23 8.31
CA LYS A 325 -16.40 -22.02 7.73
C LYS A 325 -15.45 -21.14 6.93
N THR A 326 -14.20 -21.56 6.81
CA THR A 326 -13.22 -20.92 5.92
C THR A 326 -13.07 -21.69 4.60
N THR A 327 -12.67 -20.96 3.57
CA THR A 327 -12.13 -21.55 2.34
C THR A 327 -10.62 -21.48 2.41
N HIS A 328 -9.90 -22.44 1.86
CA HIS A 328 -8.45 -22.33 1.78
C HIS A 328 -8.07 -21.76 0.40
N ILE A 329 -7.05 -20.94 0.32
CA ILE A 329 -6.42 -20.54 -0.96
C ILE A 329 -5.00 -21.08 -0.94
N THR A 330 -4.52 -21.53 -2.09
CA THR A 330 -3.17 -22.10 -2.26
C THR A 330 -2.20 -20.99 -2.59
N PHE A 331 -1.06 -20.97 -1.90
CA PHE A 331 -0.01 -19.97 -2.04
C PHE A 331 1.33 -20.67 -2.27
N THR A 332 2.20 -20.09 -3.09
CA THR A 332 3.64 -20.40 -3.06
C THR A 332 4.34 -19.59 -1.97
N PRO A 333 5.58 -19.95 -1.58
CA PRO A 333 6.44 -19.04 -0.83
C PRO A 333 6.58 -17.69 -1.56
N PRO A 334 6.90 -16.58 -0.85
CA PRO A 334 7.18 -15.30 -1.47
C PRO A 334 8.22 -15.46 -2.59
N LEU A 335 7.91 -14.96 -3.79
CA LEU A 335 8.74 -15.17 -4.98
C LEU A 335 9.90 -14.18 -5.10
N LEU A 336 9.83 -13.09 -4.35
CA LEU A 336 10.71 -11.95 -4.47
C LEU A 336 10.96 -11.46 -3.04
N THR A 337 12.16 -11.00 -2.77
CA THR A 337 12.51 -10.29 -1.53
C THR A 337 13.22 -9.01 -1.94
N LEU A 338 13.10 -7.96 -1.13
CA LEU A 338 13.93 -6.77 -1.36
C LEU A 338 15.39 -7.12 -1.04
N LYS A 339 16.35 -6.55 -1.78
CA LYS A 339 17.77 -6.62 -1.38
C LYS A 339 17.92 -6.10 0.05
N GLN A 340 18.72 -6.77 0.88
CA GLN A 340 19.06 -6.25 2.20
C GLN A 340 19.75 -4.89 2.08
N THR A 341 19.39 -3.97 2.97
CA THR A 341 19.94 -2.63 3.12
C THR A 341 20.47 -2.44 4.53
N SER A 342 21.23 -1.37 4.79
CA SER A 342 21.80 -1.06 6.13
C SER A 342 20.74 -0.85 7.23
N ILE A 343 19.47 -0.63 6.89
CA ILE A 343 18.35 -0.63 7.87
C ILE A 343 18.10 -2.05 8.40
N ASP A 344 18.32 -3.07 7.58
CA ASP A 344 17.94 -4.44 7.89
C ASP A 344 18.92 -5.11 8.87
N THR A 345 20.11 -4.52 9.05
CA THR A 345 21.08 -4.96 10.07
C THR A 345 20.76 -4.45 11.48
N SER A 346 19.94 -3.39 11.62
CA SER A 346 19.53 -2.87 12.94
C SER A 346 18.21 -3.44 13.43
N SER A 347 17.33 -3.88 12.53
CA SER A 347 16.12 -4.63 12.88
C SER A 347 16.29 -6.10 12.50
N ASN A 348 16.37 -7.02 13.47
CA ASN A 348 16.48 -8.49 13.27
C ASN A 348 15.32 -9.15 12.47
N LYS A 349 14.49 -8.37 11.77
CA LYS A 349 13.38 -8.82 10.94
C LYS A 349 13.71 -8.47 9.49
N GLY A 350 14.20 -9.46 8.73
CA GLY A 350 14.42 -9.30 7.29
C GLY A 350 13.16 -8.81 6.57
N ARG A 351 13.31 -8.05 5.48
CA ARG A 351 12.19 -7.49 4.74
C ARG A 351 11.37 -8.59 4.07
N THR A 352 10.10 -8.71 4.44
CA THR A 352 9.11 -9.48 3.69
C THR A 352 8.75 -8.76 2.39
N TYR A 353 8.44 -9.51 1.33
CA TYR A 353 7.86 -9.00 0.09
C TYR A 353 6.65 -8.08 0.41
N PRO A 354 6.41 -6.98 -0.33
CA PRO A 354 5.27 -6.08 -0.04
C PRO A 354 3.95 -6.83 -0.06
N ALA A 355 3.08 -6.55 0.90
CA ALA A 355 1.71 -7.06 0.94
C ALA A 355 0.80 -6.47 -0.13
N ILE A 356 1.06 -5.24 -0.53
CA ILE A 356 0.33 -4.46 -1.52
C ILE A 356 1.32 -3.86 -2.51
N PHE A 357 1.07 -4.04 -3.79
CA PHE A 357 1.82 -3.41 -4.86
C PHE A 357 0.99 -2.28 -5.45
N HIS A 358 1.61 -1.14 -5.75
CA HIS A 358 0.99 -0.01 -6.45
C HIS A 358 1.73 0.25 -7.76
N SER A 359 1.01 0.25 -8.89
CA SER A 359 1.60 0.64 -10.18
C SER A 359 1.63 2.17 -10.35
N GLY A 360 1.96 2.90 -9.28
CA GLY A 360 1.90 4.35 -9.19
C GLY A 360 2.84 5.06 -10.16
N GLY A 361 2.31 6.11 -10.80
CA GLY A 361 3.01 6.96 -11.77
C GLY A 361 2.02 7.74 -12.64
N LEU A 362 2.43 8.90 -13.16
CA LEU A 362 1.68 9.76 -14.10
C LEU A 362 1.46 9.13 -15.49
N GLU A 363 1.59 7.81 -15.58
CA GLU A 363 1.61 7.09 -16.85
C GLU A 363 0.21 6.77 -17.35
N LYS A 364 0.04 6.77 -18.67
CA LYS A 364 -1.22 6.48 -19.36
C LYS A 364 -1.85 5.19 -18.82
N ALA A 365 -3.18 5.14 -18.71
CA ALA A 365 -3.95 4.00 -18.19
C ALA A 365 -3.53 2.64 -18.79
N GLN A 366 -3.17 2.59 -20.07
CA GLN A 366 -2.67 1.38 -20.74
C GLN A 366 -1.36 0.83 -20.15
N ARG A 367 -0.47 1.70 -19.66
CA ARG A 367 0.79 1.29 -19.02
C ARG A 367 0.54 0.73 -17.62
N ARG A 368 -0.38 1.33 -16.85
CA ARG A 368 -0.83 0.82 -15.53
C ARG A 368 -1.42 -0.58 -15.60
N GLU A 369 -2.23 -0.86 -16.62
CA GLU A 369 -2.82 -2.18 -16.83
C GLU A 369 -1.74 -3.23 -17.17
N SER A 370 -0.80 -2.90 -18.06
CA SER A 370 0.33 -3.75 -18.41
C SER A 370 1.24 -4.05 -17.21
N GLU A 371 1.47 -3.04 -16.37
CA GLU A 371 2.23 -3.17 -15.13
C GLU A 371 1.50 -4.03 -14.11
N THR A 372 0.23 -3.78 -13.86
CA THR A 372 -0.57 -4.60 -12.95
C THR A 372 -0.55 -6.07 -13.39
N LYS A 373 -0.79 -6.36 -14.68
CA LYS A 373 -0.72 -7.72 -15.23
C LYS A 373 0.66 -8.37 -15.06
N THR A 374 1.72 -7.57 -15.09
CA THR A 374 3.10 -8.00 -14.94
C THR A 374 3.43 -8.34 -13.48
N ALA A 375 3.06 -7.48 -12.54
CA ALA A 375 3.40 -7.68 -11.14
C ALA A 375 2.50 -8.75 -10.48
N VAL A 376 1.35 -9.08 -11.08
CA VAL A 376 0.56 -10.26 -10.67
C VAL A 376 1.36 -11.57 -10.79
N ILE A 377 2.33 -11.66 -11.71
CA ILE A 377 3.17 -12.87 -11.90
C ILE A 377 3.96 -13.22 -10.63
N SER A 378 4.37 -12.22 -9.85
CA SER A 378 5.15 -12.41 -8.64
C SER A 378 4.31 -12.62 -7.38
N THR A 379 2.99 -12.73 -7.50
CA THR A 379 2.11 -12.95 -6.36
C THR A 379 2.04 -14.42 -5.98
N GLN A 380 1.90 -14.67 -4.68
CA GLN A 380 1.92 -16.02 -4.12
C GLN A 380 0.71 -16.86 -4.54
N TRP A 381 -0.45 -16.23 -4.71
CA TRP A 381 -1.69 -16.91 -5.09
C TRP A 381 -1.77 -17.21 -6.60
N PHE A 382 -1.06 -16.47 -7.44
CA PHE A 382 -1.23 -16.56 -8.90
C PHE A 382 -0.53 -17.76 -9.53
N LEU A 383 0.73 -18.05 -9.17
CA LEU A 383 1.45 -19.18 -9.77
C LEU A 383 0.76 -20.54 -9.55
N PRO A 384 0.22 -20.85 -8.35
CA PRO A 384 -0.60 -22.06 -8.19
C PRO A 384 -1.73 -22.15 -9.20
N MET A 385 -2.40 -21.05 -9.54
CA MET A 385 -3.48 -21.04 -10.54
C MET A 385 -2.98 -21.27 -11.97
N VAL A 386 -1.72 -20.92 -12.25
CA VAL A 386 -1.09 -21.22 -13.54
C VAL A 386 -0.82 -22.72 -13.62
N TYR A 387 -0.14 -23.32 -12.65
CA TYR A 387 0.40 -24.67 -12.81
C TYR A 387 -0.43 -25.80 -12.17
N ASP A 388 -1.36 -25.51 -11.27
CA ASP A 388 -2.25 -26.50 -10.64
C ASP A 388 -3.74 -26.21 -10.99
N PRO A 389 -4.37 -27.06 -11.82
CA PRO A 389 -5.79 -26.92 -12.16
C PRO A 389 -6.74 -26.95 -10.95
N LYS A 390 -6.37 -27.64 -9.85
CA LYS A 390 -7.16 -27.66 -8.62
C LYS A 390 -7.09 -26.30 -7.92
N ALA A 391 -5.91 -25.71 -7.81
CA ALA A 391 -5.73 -24.38 -7.22
C ALA A 391 -6.47 -23.31 -8.04
N LYS A 392 -6.39 -23.36 -9.38
CA LYS A 392 -7.17 -22.49 -10.28
C LYS A 392 -8.68 -22.62 -10.02
N ARG A 393 -9.19 -23.86 -10.00
CA ARG A 393 -10.63 -24.12 -9.78
C ARG A 393 -11.10 -23.64 -8.41
N GLN A 394 -10.27 -23.80 -7.38
CA GLN A 394 -10.55 -23.36 -6.02
C GLN A 394 -10.65 -21.83 -5.94
N ALA A 395 -9.66 -21.12 -6.48
CA ALA A 395 -9.67 -19.66 -6.54
C ALA A 395 -10.85 -19.11 -7.33
N TRP A 396 -11.14 -19.73 -8.49
CA TRP A 396 -12.29 -19.36 -9.31
C TRP A 396 -13.62 -19.53 -8.57
N LYS A 397 -13.85 -20.71 -7.96
CA LYS A 397 -15.06 -20.96 -7.15
C LYS A 397 -15.19 -19.97 -5.99
N TYR A 398 -14.07 -19.63 -5.37
CA TYR A 398 -14.05 -18.69 -4.27
C TYR A 398 -14.46 -17.27 -4.72
N LEU A 399 -13.83 -16.74 -5.77
CA LEU A 399 -14.20 -15.43 -6.34
C LEU A 399 -15.64 -15.42 -6.89
N ALA A 400 -16.11 -16.54 -7.43
CA ALA A 400 -17.51 -16.71 -7.85
C ALA A 400 -18.52 -16.58 -6.69
N SER A 401 -18.10 -16.89 -5.47
CA SER A 401 -18.92 -16.75 -4.26
C SER A 401 -18.78 -15.39 -3.56
N ALA A 402 -17.72 -14.63 -3.88
CA ALA A 402 -17.39 -13.39 -3.19
C ALA A 402 -18.40 -12.28 -3.55
N PRO A 403 -18.86 -11.49 -2.56
CA PRO A 403 -19.66 -10.30 -2.84
C PRO A 403 -18.80 -9.23 -3.52
N LEU A 404 -19.42 -8.22 -4.10
CA LEU A 404 -18.76 -6.97 -4.44
C LEU A 404 -19.56 -5.84 -3.80
N PHE A 405 -18.99 -5.19 -2.80
CA PHE A 405 -19.63 -4.07 -2.12
C PHE A 405 -19.26 -2.78 -2.86
N LEU A 406 -20.26 -2.05 -3.31
CA LEU A 406 -20.13 -0.86 -4.14
C LEU A 406 -20.70 0.32 -3.35
N SER A 407 -19.84 1.19 -2.82
CA SER A 407 -20.31 2.40 -2.15
C SER A 407 -20.64 3.46 -3.19
N THR A 408 -21.90 3.88 -3.18
CA THR A 408 -22.42 5.04 -3.91
C THR A 408 -22.36 6.29 -3.02
N HIS A 409 -23.00 7.38 -3.45
CA HIS A 409 -23.11 8.60 -2.65
C HIS A 409 -23.83 8.37 -1.30
N SER A 410 -24.81 7.48 -1.23
CA SER A 410 -25.72 7.37 -0.06
C SER A 410 -25.96 5.95 0.45
N SER A 411 -25.40 4.93 -0.19
CA SER A 411 -25.60 3.53 0.19
C SER A 411 -24.48 2.63 -0.29
N ILE A 412 -24.36 1.45 0.34
CA ILE A 412 -23.58 0.33 -0.20
C ILE A 412 -24.52 -0.63 -0.92
N ILE A 413 -24.31 -0.76 -2.23
CA ILE A 413 -24.94 -1.79 -3.05
C ILE A 413 -24.11 -3.06 -2.91
N ARG A 414 -24.79 -4.18 -2.76
CA ARG A 414 -24.17 -5.49 -2.72
C ARG A 414 -24.44 -6.23 -4.01
N ASP A 415 -23.38 -6.58 -4.72
CA ASP A 415 -23.43 -7.30 -5.99
C ASP A 415 -22.60 -8.60 -5.93
N SER A 416 -22.52 -9.33 -7.03
CA SER A 416 -21.64 -10.48 -7.24
C SER A 416 -20.35 -10.02 -7.90
N TYR A 417 -19.20 -10.36 -7.28
CA TYR A 417 -17.89 -10.10 -7.90
C TYR A 417 -17.82 -10.75 -9.29
N TYR A 418 -18.25 -12.00 -9.42
CA TYR A 418 -18.17 -12.70 -10.70
C TYR A 418 -19.10 -12.15 -11.78
N ALA A 419 -20.29 -11.67 -11.42
CA ALA A 419 -21.18 -11.04 -12.39
C ALA A 419 -20.59 -9.74 -12.97
N LYS A 420 -19.80 -9.01 -12.18
CA LYS A 420 -19.20 -7.73 -12.58
C LYS A 420 -17.80 -7.87 -13.19
N CYS A 421 -17.01 -8.81 -12.68
CA CYS A 421 -15.58 -8.92 -12.97
C CYS A 421 -15.18 -10.24 -13.66
N GLY A 422 -16.07 -11.25 -13.69
CA GLY A 422 -15.72 -12.58 -14.17
C GLY A 422 -14.51 -13.16 -13.42
N PHE A 423 -13.54 -13.68 -14.17
CA PHE A 423 -12.25 -14.14 -13.65
C PHE A 423 -11.11 -13.37 -14.34
N PRO A 424 -10.70 -12.20 -13.81
CA PRO A 424 -9.84 -11.26 -14.54
C PRO A 424 -8.45 -11.84 -14.85
N PHE A 425 -8.03 -12.86 -14.11
CA PHE A 425 -6.72 -13.51 -14.24
C PHE A 425 -6.61 -14.51 -15.39
N GLU A 426 -7.73 -14.92 -16.02
CA GLU A 426 -7.77 -15.99 -17.04
C GLU A 426 -6.84 -15.70 -18.23
N GLY A 427 -6.91 -14.48 -18.77
CA GLY A 427 -6.11 -14.08 -19.93
C GLY A 427 -4.61 -14.16 -19.64
N MET A 428 -4.19 -13.78 -18.42
CA MET A 428 -2.79 -13.83 -18.02
C MET A 428 -2.31 -15.27 -17.78
N ILE A 429 -3.16 -16.13 -17.20
CA ILE A 429 -2.86 -17.56 -17.05
C ILE A 429 -2.64 -18.21 -18.43
N LYS A 430 -3.51 -17.94 -19.41
CA LYS A 430 -3.36 -18.46 -20.79
C LYS A 430 -2.05 -17.98 -21.42
N LYS A 431 -1.74 -16.68 -21.29
CA LYS A 431 -0.50 -16.09 -21.82
C LYS A 431 0.76 -16.75 -21.25
N LEU A 432 0.76 -17.14 -19.97
CA LEU A 432 1.89 -17.80 -19.32
C LEU A 432 2.05 -19.28 -19.65
N LYS A 433 0.96 -19.98 -19.94
CA LYS A 433 1.03 -21.39 -20.36
C LYS A 433 1.63 -21.56 -21.76
N GLY A 434 1.62 -20.50 -22.56
CA GLY A 434 1.93 -20.57 -23.98
C GLY A 434 0.72 -21.06 -24.79
N PRO A 435 0.76 -20.93 -26.13
CA PRO A 435 -0.16 -21.63 -27.01
C PRO A 435 -0.08 -23.15 -26.84
#